data_AF-A0A084JLU7-F1
#
_entry.id   AF-A0A084JLU7-F1
#
_cell.length_a   1.000
_cell.length_b   1.000
_cell.length_c   1.000
_cell.angle_alpha   90.00
_cell.angle_beta   90.00
_cell.angle_gamma   90.00
#
_symmetry.space_group_name_H-M   'P 1'
#
loop_
_entity.id
_entity.type
_entity.pdbx_description
1 polymer ?
#
loop_
_entity_poly.entity_id
_entity_poly.type
_entity_poly.pdbx_seq_one_letter_code
_entity_poly.pdbx_strand_id
1 'polypeptide(L)'
;MKRKGLIMLAVTAMLTVGAASVESYAAEGWAQSGSTWVYYDTSGNKVTNTWKKGADNLWRYLNTYGEMSVNTWVENTYYMDSNGILVTDKWMKFQDSGSSQYKWYYFGSSGKAIMDNWSKINNKWYYFDPNGEMQTGWVLDDMYYCGTDGAMRTGWQKLFSPSGNDYEDRVTPGDNDDGKSWYYFNDSGKKYVPKDTSGDYATYKIDGVAYCFDSDGALQTGWKNVGVENAEYEIQNYKYYDSNGKLRVGWYSVEPPQDLSGYEESVEWFYFSSSGIPKTGPKEGNASTQNINKINDKTYLFNNLGNPVYGLQKVMIGNTSEYTAFYFGDKKTSTMQKGRVKVIEGDGSEATYYFSDSGRGYTGVKDSYLYYMGKLQCADEGTKYEAIAIPTGSTTTTYVVNTSGKVSKNTTVKNSDGVKYKTGSNGNLLKVDDENPSGEGRTPTEPIWN
;
A
#
# COMPACT_ATOMS: atom_id res chain seq x y z
N MET A 1 -44.54 14.87 -37.07
CA MET A 1 -43.10 14.52 -37.18
C MET A 1 -42.72 14.41 -38.65
N LYS A 2 -41.89 15.34 -39.15
CA LYS A 2 -41.43 15.37 -40.54
C LYS A 2 -40.48 14.20 -40.78
N ARG A 3 -40.81 13.30 -41.70
CA ARG A 3 -39.89 12.30 -42.27
C ARG A 3 -38.75 13.06 -42.96
N LYS A 4 -37.58 13.11 -42.33
CA LYS A 4 -36.36 13.56 -43.00
C LYS A 4 -35.92 12.43 -43.94
N GLY A 5 -35.98 12.69 -45.24
CA GLY A 5 -35.56 11.76 -46.27
C GLY A 5 -34.10 11.38 -46.09
N LEU A 6 -33.81 10.09 -46.25
CA LEU A 6 -32.46 9.64 -46.56
C LEU A 6 -32.06 10.27 -47.89
N ILE A 7 -31.08 11.17 -47.84
CA ILE A 7 -30.30 11.52 -49.03
C ILE A 7 -29.49 10.27 -49.36
N MET A 8 -30.01 9.48 -50.30
CA MET A 8 -29.25 8.43 -50.96
C MET A 8 -28.21 9.14 -51.84
N LEU A 9 -27.00 9.33 -51.30
CA LEU A 9 -25.83 9.65 -52.09
C LEU A 9 -25.55 8.43 -52.96
N ALA A 10 -26.11 8.42 -54.17
CA ALA A 10 -25.77 7.47 -55.21
C ALA A 10 -24.33 7.75 -55.65
N VAL A 11 -23.36 7.17 -54.95
CA VAL A 11 -21.98 7.08 -55.43
C VAL A 11 -22.02 6.11 -56.60
N THR A 12 -21.96 6.64 -57.82
CA THR A 12 -22.00 5.86 -59.05
C THR A 12 -20.71 5.05 -59.16
N ALA A 13 -20.80 3.72 -59.19
CA ALA A 13 -19.66 2.87 -59.49
C ALA A 13 -19.19 3.16 -60.94
N MET A 14 -18.03 3.80 -61.09
CA MET A 14 -17.43 4.01 -62.42
C MET A 14 -16.78 2.71 -62.88
N LEU A 15 -17.53 1.94 -63.67
CA LEU A 15 -17.06 0.74 -64.36
C LEU A 15 -16.88 1.09 -65.83
N THR A 16 -15.68 0.85 -66.38
CA THR A 16 -15.45 0.95 -67.82
C THR A 16 -16.14 -0.21 -68.51
N VAL A 17 -17.19 0.11 -69.27
CA VAL A 17 -17.90 -0.86 -70.11
C VAL A 17 -17.12 -1.04 -71.40
N GLY A 18 -16.70 -2.27 -71.70
CA GLY A 18 -16.26 -2.64 -73.03
C GLY A 18 -17.47 -2.65 -73.98
N ALA A 19 -17.55 -1.69 -74.91
CA ALA A 19 -18.62 -1.67 -75.90
C ALA A 19 -18.39 -2.77 -76.95
N ALA A 20 -19.25 -3.80 -76.97
CA ALA A 20 -19.27 -4.79 -78.05
C ALA A 20 -20.19 -4.27 -79.18
N SER A 21 -19.61 -3.70 -80.23
CA SER A 21 -20.25 -3.68 -81.54
C SER A 21 -19.89 -4.97 -82.29
N VAL A 22 -20.89 -5.54 -82.95
CA VAL A 22 -20.95 -6.88 -83.55
C VAL A 22 -19.70 -7.23 -84.39
N GLU A 23 -19.25 -8.49 -84.24
CA GLU A 23 -18.11 -9.20 -84.87
C GLU A 23 -16.81 -9.30 -84.03
N SER A 24 -16.85 -10.25 -83.08
CA SER A 24 -15.76 -11.10 -82.56
C SER A 24 -14.39 -10.47 -82.21
N TYR A 25 -14.32 -9.77 -81.09
CA TYR A 25 -13.39 -10.04 -79.98
C TYR A 25 -14.09 -9.53 -78.71
N ALA A 26 -14.27 -10.38 -77.69
CA ALA A 26 -14.88 -9.92 -76.44
C ALA A 26 -13.95 -8.91 -75.77
N ALA A 27 -14.40 -7.66 -75.63
CA ALA A 27 -13.63 -6.65 -74.92
C ALA A 27 -13.49 -7.10 -73.46
N GLU A 28 -12.26 -7.36 -73.03
CA GLU A 28 -11.96 -7.65 -71.63
C GLU A 28 -12.52 -6.52 -70.75
N GLY A 29 -13.20 -6.87 -69.66
CA GLY A 29 -13.64 -5.88 -68.71
C GLY A 29 -14.98 -6.17 -68.05
N TRP A 30 -15.47 -5.15 -67.34
CA TRP A 30 -16.72 -5.20 -66.61
C TRP A 30 -17.92 -5.06 -67.55
N ALA A 31 -18.91 -5.92 -67.36
CA ALA A 31 -20.17 -5.88 -68.09
C ALA A 31 -21.34 -6.17 -67.15
N GLN A 32 -22.46 -5.49 -67.39
CA GLN A 32 -23.70 -5.73 -66.64
C GLN A 32 -24.41 -6.96 -67.21
N SER A 33 -24.76 -7.91 -66.34
CA SER A 33 -25.46 -9.15 -66.69
C SER A 33 -26.72 -9.24 -65.83
N GLY A 34 -27.85 -8.73 -66.34
CA GLY A 34 -29.08 -8.58 -65.56
C GLY A 34 -28.92 -7.51 -64.46
N SER A 35 -29.18 -7.88 -63.21
CA SER A 35 -29.04 -7.00 -62.05
C SER A 35 -27.67 -7.04 -61.38
N THR A 36 -26.74 -7.86 -61.89
CA THR A 36 -25.38 -8.00 -61.34
C THR A 36 -24.30 -7.60 -62.35
N TRP A 37 -23.07 -7.48 -61.88
CA TRP A 37 -21.89 -7.19 -62.69
C TRP A 37 -21.00 -8.42 -62.78
N VAL A 38 -20.44 -8.66 -63.97
CA VAL A 38 -19.49 -9.74 -64.24
C VAL A 38 -18.24 -9.16 -64.91
N TYR A 39 -17.15 -9.92 -64.94
CA TYR A 39 -15.93 -9.54 -65.64
C TYR A 39 -15.56 -10.61 -66.67
N TYR A 40 -15.29 -10.18 -67.90
CA TYR A 40 -14.85 -11.04 -69.00
C TYR A 40 -13.34 -10.93 -69.21
N ASP A 41 -12.65 -12.06 -69.40
CA ASP A 41 -11.25 -12.10 -69.81
C ASP A 41 -11.07 -11.78 -71.32
N THR A 42 -9.83 -11.73 -71.80
CA THR A 42 -9.51 -11.48 -73.22
C THR A 42 -10.05 -12.53 -74.18
N SER A 43 -10.44 -13.70 -73.67
CA SER A 43 -11.03 -14.80 -74.46
C SER A 43 -12.55 -14.75 -74.44
N GLY A 44 -13.16 -13.78 -73.75
CA GLY A 44 -14.60 -13.66 -73.60
C GLY A 44 -15.23 -14.60 -72.58
N ASN A 45 -14.43 -15.21 -71.69
CA ASN A 45 -14.94 -16.05 -70.61
C ASN A 45 -15.19 -15.22 -69.34
N LYS A 46 -16.24 -15.54 -68.60
CA LYS A 46 -16.46 -14.96 -67.27
C LYS A 46 -15.38 -15.46 -66.31
N VAL A 47 -14.71 -14.53 -65.64
CA VAL A 47 -13.79 -14.89 -64.54
C VAL A 47 -14.58 -15.10 -63.26
N THR A 48 -14.14 -16.05 -62.44
CA THR A 48 -14.79 -16.45 -61.18
C THR A 48 -13.75 -16.53 -60.06
N ASN A 49 -14.21 -16.45 -58.81
CA ASN A 49 -13.39 -16.54 -57.59
C ASN A 49 -12.13 -15.66 -57.63
N THR A 50 -12.27 -14.42 -58.07
CA THR A 50 -11.12 -13.54 -58.30
C THR A 50 -11.42 -12.07 -58.06
N TRP A 51 -10.37 -11.33 -57.74
CA TRP A 51 -10.41 -9.90 -57.52
C TRP A 51 -10.18 -9.16 -58.84
N LYS A 52 -11.01 -8.15 -59.11
CA LYS A 52 -10.83 -7.23 -60.23
C LYS A 52 -11.04 -5.79 -59.77
N LYS A 53 -10.26 -4.87 -60.32
CA LYS A 53 -10.44 -3.44 -60.06
C LYS A 53 -11.43 -2.84 -61.04
N GLY A 54 -12.21 -1.87 -60.58
CA GLY A 54 -12.94 -0.97 -61.45
C GLY A 54 -12.02 0.08 -62.07
N ALA A 55 -12.57 0.90 -62.96
CA ALA A 55 -11.86 2.06 -63.51
C ALA A 55 -11.57 3.12 -62.44
N ASP A 56 -12.35 3.10 -61.36
CA ASP A 56 -12.13 3.83 -60.12
C ASP A 56 -10.95 3.32 -59.27
N ASN A 57 -10.21 2.30 -59.74
CA ASN A 57 -9.09 1.66 -59.06
C ASN A 57 -9.48 0.97 -57.73
N LEU A 58 -10.78 0.79 -57.47
CA LEU A 58 -11.30 0.12 -56.27
C LEU A 58 -11.53 -1.37 -56.54
N TRP A 59 -11.25 -2.19 -55.53
CA TRP A 59 -11.34 -3.65 -55.61
C TRP A 59 -12.78 -4.15 -55.48
N ARG A 60 -13.12 -5.14 -56.32
CA ARG A 60 -14.36 -5.93 -56.32
C ARG A 60 -14.00 -7.41 -56.41
N TYR A 61 -14.89 -8.28 -55.93
CA TYR A 61 -14.70 -9.73 -55.97
C TYR A 61 -15.78 -10.39 -56.81
N LEU A 62 -15.38 -11.30 -57.70
CA LEU A 62 -16.26 -12.14 -58.50
C LEU A 62 -16.41 -13.50 -57.80
N ASN A 63 -17.64 -13.89 -57.49
CA ASN A 63 -17.94 -15.14 -56.78
C ASN A 63 -17.74 -16.39 -57.66
N THR A 64 -18.16 -17.55 -57.16
CA THR A 64 -18.06 -18.85 -57.86
C THR A 64 -18.85 -18.89 -59.18
N TYR A 65 -19.87 -18.05 -59.34
CA TYR A 65 -20.68 -17.91 -60.54
C TYR A 65 -20.20 -16.77 -61.46
N GLY A 66 -19.13 -16.06 -61.07
CA GLY A 66 -18.59 -14.91 -61.79
C GLY A 66 -19.38 -13.62 -61.60
N GLU A 67 -20.25 -13.57 -60.59
CA GLU A 67 -21.06 -12.40 -60.24
C GLU A 67 -20.34 -11.56 -59.18
N MET A 68 -20.46 -10.24 -59.27
CA MET A 68 -19.88 -9.32 -58.31
C MET A 68 -20.54 -9.46 -56.94
N SER A 69 -19.73 -9.77 -55.93
CA SER A 69 -20.14 -9.85 -54.54
C SER A 69 -20.50 -8.47 -53.98
N VAL A 70 -21.65 -8.37 -53.28
CA VAL A 70 -22.13 -7.17 -52.58
C VAL A 70 -22.65 -7.55 -51.19
N ASN A 71 -22.51 -6.67 -50.20
CA ASN A 71 -22.95 -6.87 -48.80
C ASN A 71 -22.57 -8.23 -48.20
N THR A 72 -21.40 -8.77 -48.53
CA THR A 72 -21.04 -10.14 -48.17
C THR A 72 -19.57 -10.25 -47.80
N TRP A 73 -19.29 -11.23 -46.93
CA TRP A 73 -17.94 -11.64 -46.61
C TRP A 73 -17.34 -12.43 -47.77
N VAL A 74 -16.04 -12.22 -48.00
CA VAL A 74 -15.21 -12.95 -48.96
C VAL A 74 -14.06 -13.57 -48.18
N GLU A 75 -13.90 -14.88 -48.33
CA GLU A 75 -12.82 -15.65 -47.69
C GLU A 75 -12.75 -15.46 -46.16
N ASN A 76 -13.91 -15.20 -45.52
CA ASN A 76 -14.04 -14.89 -44.08
C ASN A 76 -13.14 -13.74 -43.58
N THR A 77 -12.54 -12.96 -44.49
CA THR A 77 -11.48 -11.99 -44.15
C THR A 77 -11.80 -10.61 -44.69
N TYR A 78 -12.44 -10.54 -45.86
CA TYR A 78 -12.76 -9.29 -46.54
C TYR A 78 -14.28 -9.07 -46.54
N TYR A 79 -14.71 -7.81 -46.60
CA TYR A 79 -16.13 -7.49 -46.73
C TYR A 79 -16.37 -6.57 -47.92
N MET A 80 -17.35 -6.95 -48.75
CA MET A 80 -17.81 -6.15 -49.88
C MET A 80 -18.99 -5.31 -49.42
N ASP A 81 -18.93 -4.00 -49.62
CA ASP A 81 -20.02 -3.10 -49.25
C ASP A 81 -21.25 -3.24 -50.18
N SER A 82 -22.25 -2.38 -49.99
CA SER A 82 -23.48 -2.41 -50.78
C SER A 82 -23.29 -2.09 -52.27
N ASN A 83 -22.15 -1.48 -52.63
CA ASN A 83 -21.78 -1.18 -54.01
C ASN A 83 -20.79 -2.23 -54.57
N GLY A 84 -20.49 -3.27 -53.80
CA GLY A 84 -19.53 -4.31 -54.15
C GLY A 84 -18.07 -3.88 -54.04
N ILE A 85 -17.80 -2.76 -53.35
CA ILE A 85 -16.45 -2.24 -53.16
C ILE A 85 -15.86 -2.85 -51.88
N LEU A 86 -14.58 -3.25 -51.95
CA LEU A 86 -13.84 -3.75 -50.80
C LEU A 86 -13.76 -2.69 -49.70
N VAL A 87 -14.23 -3.03 -48.50
CA VAL A 87 -14.07 -2.16 -47.33
C VAL A 87 -12.61 -2.12 -46.88
N THR A 88 -12.07 -0.92 -46.70
CA THR A 88 -10.70 -0.64 -46.26
C THR A 88 -10.70 0.52 -45.25
N ASP A 89 -9.75 0.50 -44.32
CA ASP A 89 -9.52 1.51 -43.27
C ASP A 89 -10.81 2.02 -42.57
N LYS A 90 -11.68 1.07 -42.19
CA LYS A 90 -13.05 1.41 -41.77
C LYS A 90 -13.60 0.44 -40.72
N TRP A 91 -14.30 1.03 -39.74
CA TRP A 91 -15.17 0.31 -38.81
C TRP A 91 -16.46 -0.10 -39.50
N MET A 92 -16.82 -1.37 -39.36
CA MET A 92 -18.10 -1.91 -39.78
C MET A 92 -18.82 -2.53 -38.59
N LYS A 93 -20.14 -2.43 -38.61
CA LYS A 93 -21.03 -2.96 -37.59
C LYS A 93 -21.99 -3.94 -38.24
N PHE A 94 -22.01 -5.16 -37.75
CA PHE A 94 -22.90 -6.21 -38.24
C PHE A 94 -23.84 -6.67 -37.14
N GLN A 95 -24.97 -7.23 -37.54
CA GLN A 95 -25.94 -7.83 -36.63
C GLN A 95 -26.12 -9.28 -37.07
N ASP A 96 -25.88 -10.21 -36.16
CA ASP A 96 -26.11 -11.63 -36.44
C ASP A 96 -27.61 -11.90 -36.56
N SER A 97 -27.96 -12.82 -37.46
CA SER A 97 -29.34 -13.25 -37.63
C SER A 97 -29.86 -13.86 -36.34
N GLY A 98 -30.88 -13.22 -35.75
CA GLY A 98 -31.47 -13.64 -34.47
C GLY A 98 -30.85 -13.02 -33.22
N SER A 99 -29.81 -12.18 -33.35
CA SER A 99 -29.22 -11.44 -32.23
C SER A 99 -29.74 -9.99 -32.16
N SER A 100 -30.02 -9.50 -30.96
CA SER A 100 -30.27 -8.07 -30.72
C SER A 100 -28.99 -7.25 -30.57
N GLN A 101 -27.84 -7.93 -30.46
CA GLN A 101 -26.54 -7.30 -30.29
C GLN A 101 -25.82 -7.14 -31.62
N TYR A 102 -25.05 -6.05 -31.69
CA TYR A 102 -24.22 -5.75 -32.84
C TYR A 102 -22.77 -6.06 -32.53
N LYS A 103 -22.06 -6.56 -33.54
CA LYS A 103 -20.63 -6.84 -33.50
C LYS A 103 -19.88 -5.81 -34.34
N TRP A 104 -18.73 -5.38 -33.85
CA TRP A 104 -17.88 -4.41 -34.52
C TRP A 104 -16.63 -5.08 -35.08
N TYR A 105 -16.26 -4.68 -36.29
CA TYR A 105 -15.08 -5.17 -37.01
C TYR A 105 -14.33 -3.97 -37.56
N TYR A 106 -13.02 -4.09 -37.70
CA TYR A 106 -12.20 -3.10 -38.39
C TYR A 106 -11.48 -3.74 -39.55
N PHE A 107 -11.57 -3.12 -40.73
CA PHE A 107 -10.85 -3.53 -41.92
C PHE A 107 -9.65 -2.62 -42.11
N GLY A 108 -8.46 -3.19 -42.19
CA GLY A 108 -7.22 -2.43 -42.42
C GLY A 108 -7.09 -1.93 -43.86
N SER A 109 -5.96 -1.30 -44.17
CA SER A 109 -5.67 -0.75 -45.49
C SER A 109 -5.56 -1.79 -46.61
N SER A 110 -5.25 -3.04 -46.25
CA SER A 110 -5.28 -4.19 -47.18
C SER A 110 -6.69 -4.72 -47.44
N GLY A 111 -7.69 -4.21 -46.72
CA GLY A 111 -9.07 -4.68 -46.73
C GLY A 111 -9.30 -5.96 -45.92
N LYS A 112 -8.26 -6.52 -45.30
CA LYS A 112 -8.41 -7.61 -44.35
C LYS A 112 -9.00 -7.10 -43.04
N ALA A 113 -9.97 -7.84 -42.50
CA ALA A 113 -10.41 -7.66 -41.12
C ALA A 113 -9.24 -7.89 -40.16
N ILE A 114 -9.17 -7.08 -39.10
CA ILE A 114 -8.25 -7.31 -37.98
C ILE A 114 -8.82 -8.44 -37.13
N MET A 115 -7.99 -9.43 -36.81
CA MET A 115 -8.37 -10.65 -36.10
C MET A 115 -7.25 -11.07 -35.15
N ASP A 116 -7.62 -11.71 -34.06
CA ASP A 116 -6.72 -12.36 -33.08
C ASP A 116 -5.55 -11.49 -32.61
N ASN A 117 -5.79 -10.18 -32.41
CA ASN A 117 -4.72 -9.27 -32.03
C ASN A 117 -5.23 -7.93 -31.47
N TRP A 118 -4.32 -7.24 -30.78
CA TRP A 118 -4.43 -5.82 -30.51
C TRP A 118 -4.16 -4.99 -31.78
N SER A 119 -4.97 -3.94 -31.98
CA SER A 119 -4.73 -2.96 -33.04
C SER A 119 -4.95 -1.53 -32.54
N LYS A 120 -4.05 -0.63 -32.96
CA LYS A 120 -4.11 0.79 -32.61
C LYS A 120 -4.81 1.55 -33.72
N ILE A 121 -6.05 1.97 -33.46
CA ILE A 121 -6.92 2.66 -34.42
C ILE A 121 -7.28 4.02 -33.84
N ASN A 122 -7.02 5.10 -34.58
CA ASN A 122 -7.27 6.49 -34.14
C ASN A 122 -6.71 6.78 -32.73
N ASN A 123 -5.46 6.34 -32.50
CA ASN A 123 -4.72 6.47 -31.24
C ASN A 123 -5.31 5.75 -30.02
N LYS A 124 -6.25 4.83 -30.21
CA LYS A 124 -6.79 3.94 -29.17
C LYS A 124 -6.48 2.48 -29.50
N TRP A 125 -6.25 1.66 -28.48
CA TRP A 125 -6.05 0.22 -28.63
C TRP A 125 -7.38 -0.51 -28.53
N TYR A 126 -7.57 -1.49 -29.41
CA TYR A 126 -8.73 -2.37 -29.48
C TYR A 126 -8.24 -3.81 -29.60
N TYR A 127 -8.92 -4.74 -28.95
CA TYR A 127 -8.66 -6.17 -29.09
C TYR A 127 -9.73 -6.82 -29.95
N PHE A 128 -9.31 -7.64 -30.91
CA PHE A 128 -10.19 -8.42 -31.78
C PHE A 128 -9.97 -9.90 -31.51
N ASP A 129 -11.06 -10.65 -31.38
CA ASP A 129 -11.01 -12.10 -31.20
C ASP A 129 -10.62 -12.84 -32.50
N PRO A 130 -10.49 -14.18 -32.48
CA PRO A 130 -10.16 -14.95 -33.68
C PRO A 130 -11.16 -14.83 -34.83
N ASN A 131 -12.39 -14.39 -34.57
CA ASN A 131 -13.40 -14.14 -35.61
C ASN A 131 -13.34 -12.70 -36.14
N GLY A 132 -12.51 -11.83 -35.56
CA GLY A 132 -12.40 -10.41 -35.89
C GLY A 132 -13.42 -9.54 -35.18
N GLU A 133 -14.10 -10.06 -34.18
CA GLU A 133 -15.06 -9.31 -33.37
C GLU A 133 -14.31 -8.46 -32.34
N MET A 134 -14.56 -7.15 -32.35
CA MET A 134 -14.02 -6.23 -31.36
C MET A 134 -14.58 -6.57 -29.97
N GLN A 135 -13.68 -6.79 -29.02
CA GLN A 135 -14.03 -7.18 -27.67
C GLN A 135 -14.28 -5.97 -26.76
N THR A 136 -15.13 -6.19 -25.76
CA THR A 136 -15.40 -5.27 -24.64
C THR A 136 -15.34 -6.06 -23.34
N GLY A 137 -15.10 -5.40 -22.21
CA GLY A 137 -14.91 -6.07 -20.92
C GLY A 137 -13.51 -6.63 -20.73
N TRP A 138 -13.40 -7.65 -19.88
CA TRP A 138 -12.15 -8.35 -19.60
C TRP A 138 -11.67 -9.17 -20.81
N VAL A 139 -10.38 -9.10 -21.14
CA VAL A 139 -9.78 -9.86 -22.25
C VAL A 139 -8.39 -10.39 -21.86
N LEU A 140 -7.97 -11.47 -22.54
CA LEU A 140 -6.68 -12.14 -22.36
C LEU A 140 -6.42 -12.54 -20.90
N ASP A 141 -7.14 -13.56 -20.43
CA ASP A 141 -7.07 -14.10 -19.06
C ASP A 141 -7.24 -13.00 -18.00
N ASP A 142 -8.20 -12.09 -18.22
CA ASP A 142 -8.56 -11.00 -17.32
C ASP A 142 -7.41 -10.03 -16.99
N MET A 143 -6.42 -9.94 -17.87
CA MET A 143 -5.26 -9.07 -17.71
C MET A 143 -5.45 -7.68 -18.32
N TYR A 144 -6.46 -7.49 -19.17
CA TYR A 144 -6.76 -6.21 -19.81
C TYR A 144 -8.26 -5.95 -19.76
N TYR A 145 -8.64 -4.67 -19.86
CA TYR A 145 -10.05 -4.29 -19.88
C TYR A 145 -10.33 -3.32 -21.03
N CYS A 146 -11.28 -3.68 -21.89
CA CYS A 146 -11.80 -2.83 -22.95
C CYS A 146 -13.13 -2.22 -22.50
N GLY A 147 -13.31 -0.90 -22.67
CA GLY A 147 -14.56 -0.24 -22.31
C GLY A 147 -15.73 -0.67 -23.21
N THR A 148 -16.92 -0.12 -22.95
CA THR A 148 -18.11 -0.35 -23.80
C THR A 148 -17.95 0.22 -25.22
N ASP A 149 -16.98 1.12 -25.43
CA ASP A 149 -16.55 1.62 -26.72
C ASP A 149 -15.46 0.75 -27.38
N GLY A 150 -15.07 -0.37 -26.77
CA GLY A 150 -14.00 -1.27 -27.20
C GLY A 150 -12.58 -0.79 -26.94
N ALA A 151 -12.41 0.45 -26.48
CA ALA A 151 -11.09 1.00 -26.25
C ALA A 151 -10.48 0.44 -24.96
N MET A 152 -9.24 -0.02 -25.03
CA MET A 152 -8.45 -0.47 -23.88
C MET A 152 -8.36 0.63 -22.81
N ARG A 153 -8.54 0.24 -21.55
CA ARG A 153 -8.42 1.12 -20.39
C ARG A 153 -7.04 1.00 -19.76
N THR A 154 -6.56 2.13 -19.25
CA THR A 154 -5.34 2.27 -18.47
C THR A 154 -5.66 3.01 -17.16
N GLY A 155 -4.72 3.03 -16.23
CA GLY A 155 -4.88 3.65 -14.91
C GLY A 155 -5.88 2.90 -14.02
N TRP A 156 -6.42 3.62 -13.05
CA TRP A 156 -7.40 3.09 -12.09
C TRP A 156 -8.77 2.90 -12.71
N GLN A 157 -9.36 1.72 -12.54
CA GLN A 157 -10.73 1.40 -12.98
C GLN A 157 -11.50 0.70 -11.85
N LYS A 158 -12.73 1.14 -11.58
CA LYS A 158 -13.65 0.47 -10.64
C LYS A 158 -14.56 -0.50 -11.41
N LEU A 159 -14.33 -1.80 -11.28
CA LEU A 159 -14.89 -2.85 -12.13
C LEU A 159 -15.43 -4.02 -11.31
N PHE A 160 -16.36 -4.79 -11.87
CA PHE A 160 -16.73 -6.09 -11.32
C PHE A 160 -15.56 -7.06 -11.42
N SER A 161 -15.48 -7.98 -10.45
CA SER A 161 -14.52 -9.08 -10.50
C SER A 161 -14.68 -9.87 -11.80
N PRO A 162 -13.59 -10.21 -12.51
CA PRO A 162 -13.69 -11.00 -13.73
C PRO A 162 -14.30 -12.39 -13.52
N SER A 163 -14.10 -12.99 -12.34
CA SER A 163 -14.68 -14.29 -11.98
C SER A 163 -16.18 -14.22 -11.68
N GLY A 164 -16.75 -13.02 -11.53
CA GLY A 164 -18.14 -12.82 -11.09
C GLY A 164 -18.40 -13.20 -9.63
N ASN A 165 -17.39 -13.67 -8.90
CA ASN A 165 -17.50 -13.95 -7.47
C ASN A 165 -17.36 -12.64 -6.68
N ASP A 166 -18.29 -12.42 -5.76
CA ASP A 166 -18.13 -11.44 -4.70
C ASP A 166 -17.20 -12.03 -3.64
N TYR A 167 -16.08 -11.36 -3.43
CA TYR A 167 -15.15 -11.69 -2.35
C TYR A 167 -15.57 -10.85 -1.15
N GLU A 168 -16.37 -11.46 -0.26
CA GLU A 168 -17.00 -10.80 0.89
C GLU A 168 -15.99 -10.16 1.87
N ASP A 169 -14.71 -10.54 1.79
CA ASP A 169 -13.62 -10.06 2.65
C ASP A 169 -12.85 -8.85 2.08
N ARG A 170 -13.11 -8.45 0.83
CA ARG A 170 -12.49 -7.26 0.24
C ARG A 170 -12.97 -6.01 0.93
N VAL A 171 -12.04 -5.12 1.28
CA VAL A 171 -12.35 -3.80 1.81
C VAL A 171 -11.68 -2.77 0.91
N THR A 172 -12.46 -2.11 0.04
CA THR A 172 -11.92 -1.24 -1.02
C THR A 172 -12.33 0.23 -0.83
N PRO A 173 -11.65 1.20 -1.47
CA PRO A 173 -12.04 2.61 -1.36
C PRO A 173 -13.44 2.88 -1.92
N GLY A 174 -14.29 3.51 -1.10
CA GLY A 174 -15.66 3.87 -1.48
C GLY A 174 -16.55 2.65 -1.72
N ASP A 175 -16.36 1.62 -0.89
CA ASP A 175 -17.23 0.45 -0.86
C ASP A 175 -18.64 0.87 -0.48
N ASN A 176 -19.57 0.65 -1.42
CA ASN A 176 -20.98 1.02 -1.30
C ASN A 176 -21.86 -0.21 -1.62
N ASP A 177 -21.34 -1.43 -1.43
CA ASP A 177 -21.98 -2.69 -1.83
C ASP A 177 -22.34 -2.74 -3.33
N ASP A 178 -21.53 -2.09 -4.20
CA ASP A 178 -21.76 -2.10 -5.65
C ASP A 178 -21.14 -3.31 -6.36
N GLY A 179 -20.53 -4.24 -5.62
CA GLY A 179 -19.87 -5.46 -6.13
C GLY A 179 -18.61 -5.17 -6.94
N LYS A 180 -18.06 -3.95 -6.88
CA LYS A 180 -16.91 -3.55 -7.69
C LYS A 180 -15.68 -3.27 -6.85
N SER A 181 -14.55 -3.65 -7.40
CA SER A 181 -13.24 -3.37 -6.82
C SER A 181 -12.42 -2.47 -7.75
N TRP A 182 -11.43 -1.79 -7.16
CA TRP A 182 -10.49 -0.99 -7.92
C TRP A 182 -9.33 -1.84 -8.42
N TYR A 183 -9.04 -1.75 -9.72
CA TYR A 183 -7.91 -2.38 -10.38
C TYR A 183 -7.04 -1.30 -11.03
N TYR A 184 -5.73 -1.55 -11.06
CA TYR A 184 -4.78 -0.67 -11.74
C TYR A 184 -4.24 -1.32 -13.01
N PHE A 185 -4.34 -0.61 -14.13
CA PHE A 185 -3.77 -1.00 -15.41
C PHE A 185 -2.62 -0.05 -15.75
N ASN A 186 -1.46 -0.59 -16.08
CA ASN A 186 -0.31 0.24 -16.46
C ASN A 186 -0.51 0.91 -17.84
N ASP A 187 0.51 1.64 -18.33
CA ASP A 187 0.45 2.33 -19.62
C ASP A 187 0.30 1.40 -20.83
N SER A 188 0.67 0.12 -20.70
CA SER A 188 0.40 -0.91 -21.72
C SER A 188 -1.00 -1.53 -21.58
N GLY A 189 -1.83 -1.04 -20.64
CA GLY A 189 -3.16 -1.55 -20.34
C GLY A 189 -3.16 -2.87 -19.57
N LYS A 190 -2.01 -3.35 -19.09
CA LYS A 190 -1.92 -4.61 -18.35
C LYS A 190 -2.25 -4.37 -16.87
N LYS A 191 -3.18 -5.16 -16.33
CA LYS A 191 -3.55 -5.20 -14.92
C LYS A 191 -2.34 -5.54 -14.05
N TYR A 192 -2.16 -4.81 -12.97
CA TYR A 192 -1.21 -5.19 -11.93
C TYR A 192 -1.80 -6.33 -11.09
N VAL A 193 -1.06 -7.42 -10.97
CA VAL A 193 -1.36 -8.55 -10.08
C VAL A 193 -0.07 -8.89 -9.34
N PRO A 194 -0.08 -8.93 -8.00
CA PRO A 194 1.07 -9.37 -7.23
C PRO A 194 1.58 -10.75 -7.66
N LYS A 195 2.90 -10.95 -7.60
CA LYS A 195 3.55 -12.26 -7.76
C LYS A 195 4.34 -12.56 -6.51
N ASP A 196 4.40 -13.83 -6.13
CA ASP A 196 5.27 -14.34 -5.06
C ASP A 196 5.12 -13.57 -3.75
N THR A 197 3.89 -13.45 -3.24
CA THR A 197 3.60 -12.71 -2.01
C THR A 197 4.04 -13.49 -0.77
N SER A 198 4.73 -12.83 0.16
CA SER A 198 5.11 -13.42 1.45
C SER A 198 3.95 -13.51 2.44
N GLY A 199 2.90 -12.71 2.24
CA GLY A 199 1.61 -12.79 2.93
C GLY A 199 0.44 -12.81 1.94
N ASP A 200 -0.77 -12.57 2.45
CA ASP A 200 -2.00 -12.62 1.63
C ASP A 200 -2.13 -11.41 0.68
N TYR A 201 -1.38 -10.34 0.95
CA TYR A 201 -1.44 -9.09 0.22
C TYR A 201 -0.05 -8.57 -0.15
N ALA A 202 0.02 -7.68 -1.14
CA ALA A 202 1.26 -7.04 -1.57
C ALA A 202 1.18 -5.52 -1.62
N THR A 203 2.27 -4.87 -1.22
CA THR A 203 2.44 -3.43 -1.44
C THR A 203 2.99 -3.15 -2.83
N TYR A 204 2.35 -2.26 -3.60
CA TYR A 204 2.87 -1.78 -4.88
C TYR A 204 2.81 -0.26 -4.98
N LYS A 205 3.82 0.35 -5.62
CA LYS A 205 3.90 1.80 -5.80
C LYS A 205 3.44 2.22 -7.18
N ILE A 206 2.51 3.16 -7.21
CA ILE A 206 2.00 3.82 -8.42
C ILE A 206 2.25 5.31 -8.25
N ASP A 207 3.06 5.88 -9.15
CA ASP A 207 3.47 7.30 -9.11
C ASP A 207 4.03 7.73 -7.74
N GLY A 208 4.83 6.86 -7.12
CA GLY A 208 5.45 7.09 -5.82
C GLY A 208 4.55 6.85 -4.61
N VAL A 209 3.24 6.65 -4.80
CA VAL A 209 2.28 6.35 -3.73
C VAL A 209 2.12 4.83 -3.60
N ALA A 210 2.22 4.31 -2.38
CA ALA A 210 2.09 2.88 -2.11
C ALA A 210 0.64 2.48 -1.80
N TYR A 211 0.20 1.39 -2.42
CA TYR A 211 -1.14 0.79 -2.31
C TYR A 211 -1.03 -0.70 -2.00
N CYS A 212 -2.13 -1.31 -1.54
CA CYS A 212 -2.22 -2.74 -1.21
C CYS A 212 -3.05 -3.47 -2.25
N PHE A 213 -2.61 -4.63 -2.70
CA PHE A 213 -3.38 -5.47 -3.63
C PHE A 213 -3.48 -6.90 -3.11
N ASP A 214 -4.64 -7.52 -3.35
CA ASP A 214 -4.81 -8.96 -3.15
C ASP A 214 -4.24 -9.77 -4.32
N SER A 215 -4.38 -11.10 -4.27
CA SER A 215 -3.88 -12.03 -5.28
C SER A 215 -4.50 -11.88 -6.67
N ASP A 216 -5.66 -11.23 -6.79
CA ASP A 216 -6.34 -11.00 -8.08
C ASP A 216 -6.03 -9.61 -8.66
N GLY A 217 -5.29 -8.78 -7.91
CA GLY A 217 -4.93 -7.42 -8.26
C GLY A 217 -5.98 -6.38 -7.86
N ALA A 218 -6.92 -6.71 -6.98
CA ALA A 218 -7.87 -5.75 -6.44
C ALA A 218 -7.26 -4.95 -5.29
N LEU A 219 -7.46 -3.62 -5.30
CA LEU A 219 -6.99 -2.69 -4.29
C LEU A 219 -7.67 -2.92 -2.93
N GLN A 220 -6.88 -2.95 -1.86
CA GLN A 220 -7.33 -3.16 -0.50
C GLN A 220 -7.01 -1.98 0.42
N THR A 221 -7.81 -1.80 1.46
CA THR A 221 -7.66 -0.79 2.51
C THR A 221 -7.58 -1.43 3.90
N GLY A 222 -7.28 -0.63 4.93
CA GLY A 222 -7.20 -1.08 6.31
C GLY A 222 -5.88 -1.78 6.65
N TRP A 223 -5.90 -2.56 7.73
CA TRP A 223 -4.79 -3.42 8.11
C TRP A 223 -4.73 -4.63 7.17
N LYS A 224 -3.55 -4.86 6.59
CA LYS A 224 -3.31 -6.00 5.71
C LYS A 224 -1.97 -6.64 6.04
N ASN A 225 -1.98 -7.96 6.22
CA ASN A 225 -0.78 -8.75 6.40
C ASN A 225 -0.08 -8.89 5.05
N VAL A 226 1.02 -8.16 4.88
CA VAL A 226 1.78 -8.14 3.63
C VAL A 226 3.00 -9.06 3.69
N GLY A 227 3.26 -9.68 4.85
CA GLY A 227 4.49 -10.42 5.13
C GLY A 227 5.73 -9.53 5.12
N VAL A 228 6.48 -9.52 6.22
CA VAL A 228 7.76 -8.81 6.29
C VAL A 228 8.86 -9.81 6.57
N GLU A 229 9.90 -9.81 5.73
CA GLU A 229 11.08 -10.63 5.94
C GLU A 229 11.72 -10.30 7.31
N ASN A 230 11.96 -11.34 8.11
CA ASN A 230 12.57 -11.25 9.44
C ASN A 230 11.79 -10.37 10.43
N ALA A 231 10.45 -10.38 10.36
CA ALA A 231 9.62 -9.78 11.40
C ALA A 231 9.91 -10.41 12.77
N GLU A 232 10.26 -9.59 13.75
CA GLU A 232 10.49 -9.99 15.15
C GLU A 232 9.17 -10.13 15.92
N TYR A 233 8.15 -9.36 15.52
CA TYR A 233 6.83 -9.34 16.16
C TYR A 233 5.71 -9.36 15.12
N GLU A 234 4.59 -10.00 15.45
CA GLU A 234 3.49 -10.27 14.51
C GLU A 234 2.98 -9.00 13.81
N ILE A 235 2.79 -7.90 14.55
CA ILE A 235 2.32 -6.62 14.03
C ILE A 235 3.23 -6.05 12.92
N GLN A 236 4.51 -6.42 12.85
CA GLN A 236 5.41 -5.93 11.81
C GLN A 236 5.09 -6.52 10.43
N ASN A 237 4.40 -7.67 10.37
CA ASN A 237 3.92 -8.23 9.11
C ASN A 237 2.74 -7.43 8.52
N TYR A 238 2.13 -6.56 9.32
CA TYR A 238 0.99 -5.76 8.92
C TYR A 238 1.41 -4.35 8.51
N LYS A 239 0.68 -3.83 7.52
CA LYS A 239 0.70 -2.41 7.16
C LYS A 239 -0.72 -1.87 7.15
N TYR A 240 -0.84 -0.57 7.35
CA TYR A 240 -2.13 0.11 7.32
C TYR A 240 -2.28 1.01 6.10
N TYR A 241 -3.35 0.80 5.34
CA TYR A 241 -3.73 1.58 4.18
C TYR A 241 -4.99 2.38 4.51
N ASP A 242 -4.97 3.69 4.26
CA ASP A 242 -6.11 4.55 4.59
C ASP A 242 -7.33 4.26 3.71
N SER A 243 -8.44 4.96 3.95
CA SER A 243 -9.70 4.78 3.22
C SER A 243 -9.61 5.08 1.71
N ASN A 244 -8.53 5.72 1.26
CA ASN A 244 -8.24 5.92 -0.17
C ASN A 244 -7.24 4.88 -0.72
N GLY A 245 -6.90 3.86 0.07
CA GLY A 245 -5.95 2.79 -0.28
C GLY A 245 -4.48 3.18 -0.11
N LYS A 246 -4.17 4.35 0.47
CA LYS A 246 -2.78 4.82 0.54
C LYS A 246 -2.11 4.33 1.82
N LEU A 247 -0.89 3.79 1.68
CA LEU A 247 -0.08 3.36 2.81
C LEU A 247 0.19 4.52 3.79
N ARG A 248 -0.06 4.29 5.07
CA ARG A 248 0.29 5.24 6.14
C ARG A 248 1.76 5.14 6.54
N VAL A 249 2.35 6.29 6.80
CA VAL A 249 3.69 6.47 7.37
C VAL A 249 3.63 7.53 8.45
N GLY A 250 4.51 7.45 9.45
CA GLY A 250 4.51 8.34 10.61
C GLY A 250 3.44 8.00 11.65
N TRP A 251 3.08 8.97 12.47
CA TRP A 251 2.08 8.80 13.53
C TRP A 251 0.67 8.66 12.97
N TYR A 252 -0.04 7.63 13.42
CA TYR A 252 -1.45 7.45 13.10
C TYR A 252 -2.15 6.65 14.21
N SER A 253 -3.35 7.08 14.57
CA SER A 253 -4.21 6.39 15.53
C SER A 253 -5.30 5.62 14.80
N VAL A 254 -5.43 4.34 15.10
CA VAL A 254 -6.41 3.47 14.45
C VAL A 254 -6.77 2.28 15.33
N GLU A 255 -7.93 1.67 15.09
CA GLU A 255 -8.26 0.38 15.65
C GLU A 255 -7.19 -0.65 15.26
N PRO A 256 -6.68 -1.47 16.19
CA PRO A 256 -5.67 -2.48 15.88
C PRO A 256 -6.15 -3.53 14.87
N PRO A 257 -5.24 -4.32 14.26
CA PRO A 257 -5.64 -5.45 13.43
C PRO A 257 -6.52 -6.42 14.23
N GLN A 258 -7.66 -6.82 13.66
CA GLN A 258 -8.63 -7.69 14.34
C GLN A 258 -8.07 -9.09 14.64
N ASP A 259 -7.10 -9.55 13.85
CA ASP A 259 -6.44 -10.84 14.02
C ASP A 259 -5.38 -10.85 15.14
N LEU A 260 -5.08 -9.69 15.72
CA LEU A 260 -4.09 -9.55 16.79
C LEU A 260 -4.78 -9.19 18.12
N SER A 261 -4.24 -9.73 19.21
CA SER A 261 -4.77 -9.54 20.57
C SER A 261 -3.75 -8.86 21.48
N GLY A 262 -4.22 -8.36 22.63
CA GLY A 262 -3.37 -7.73 23.66
C GLY A 262 -3.39 -6.20 23.67
N TYR A 263 -4.20 -5.57 22.83
CA TYR A 263 -4.44 -4.13 22.86
C TYR A 263 -5.41 -3.77 23.98
N GLU A 264 -5.15 -2.63 24.64
CA GLU A 264 -5.93 -2.19 25.81
C GLU A 264 -7.13 -1.33 25.40
N GLU A 265 -6.98 -0.56 24.33
CA GLU A 265 -7.99 0.39 23.86
C GLU A 265 -8.59 -0.05 22.53
N SER A 266 -9.78 0.48 22.21
CA SER A 266 -10.37 0.29 20.88
C SER A 266 -9.57 0.96 19.78
N VAL A 267 -8.87 2.06 20.09
CA VAL A 267 -8.03 2.81 19.16
C VAL A 267 -6.67 3.04 19.79
N GLU A 268 -5.62 2.68 19.05
CA GLU A 268 -4.25 2.73 19.54
C GLU A 268 -3.38 3.62 18.65
N TRP A 269 -2.33 4.20 19.23
CA TRP A 269 -1.34 4.96 18.48
C TRP A 269 -0.23 4.05 17.97
N PHE A 270 0.11 4.23 16.68
CA PHE A 270 1.23 3.57 16.02
C PHE A 270 2.13 4.61 15.36
N TYR A 271 3.42 4.32 15.32
CA TYR A 271 4.34 5.02 14.44
C TYR A 271 4.80 4.10 13.32
N PHE A 272 4.35 4.38 12.10
CA PHE A 272 4.73 3.63 10.92
C PHE A 272 6.05 4.17 10.36
N SER A 273 7.00 3.28 10.07
CA SER A 273 8.26 3.64 9.41
C SER A 273 8.02 4.20 7.99
N SER A 274 9.07 4.65 7.30
CA SER A 274 8.97 5.08 5.90
C SER A 274 8.56 3.96 4.94
N SER A 275 8.70 2.69 5.33
CA SER A 275 8.20 1.52 4.59
C SER A 275 6.79 1.09 5.02
N GLY A 276 6.18 1.82 5.96
CA GLY A 276 4.84 1.56 6.50
C GLY A 276 4.80 0.46 7.55
N ILE A 277 5.95 0.03 8.08
CA ILE A 277 6.03 -1.01 9.12
C ILE A 277 5.91 -0.36 10.50
N PRO A 278 5.00 -0.80 11.38
CA PRO A 278 4.90 -0.30 12.74
C PRO A 278 6.22 -0.43 13.51
N LYS A 279 6.64 0.64 14.19
CA LYS A 279 7.75 0.59 15.15
C LYS A 279 7.31 -0.23 16.37
N THR A 280 8.10 -1.22 16.72
CA THR A 280 7.90 -2.09 17.88
C THR A 280 9.12 -2.04 18.79
N GLY A 281 8.97 -2.62 19.97
CA GLY A 281 10.06 -2.97 20.88
C GLY A 281 9.73 -4.25 21.64
N PRO A 282 10.56 -4.62 22.62
CA PRO A 282 10.36 -5.84 23.36
C PRO A 282 9.14 -5.78 24.28
N LYS A 283 8.72 -6.95 24.77
CA LYS A 283 7.74 -7.07 25.83
C LYS A 283 8.19 -6.29 27.07
N GLU A 284 7.23 -5.87 27.88
CA GLU A 284 7.48 -5.18 29.14
C GLU A 284 8.55 -5.90 29.98
N GLY A 285 9.40 -5.11 30.63
CA GLY A 285 10.54 -5.61 31.42
C GLY A 285 11.78 -6.07 30.63
N ASN A 286 11.71 -6.18 29.30
CA ASN A 286 12.83 -6.65 28.47
C ASN A 286 13.49 -5.55 27.62
N ALA A 287 13.11 -4.29 27.82
CA ALA A 287 13.66 -3.16 27.08
C ALA A 287 15.12 -2.89 27.43
N SER A 288 15.90 -2.54 26.42
CA SER A 288 17.24 -1.99 26.56
C SER A 288 17.34 -0.59 25.96
N THR A 289 18.44 0.11 26.24
CA THR A 289 18.71 1.43 25.64
C THR A 289 18.77 1.40 24.10
N GLN A 290 18.96 0.25 23.47
CA GLN A 290 18.94 0.11 22.00
C GLN A 290 17.52 0.18 21.41
N ASN A 291 16.50 -0.11 22.23
CA ASN A 291 15.11 -0.06 21.81
C ASN A 291 14.51 1.37 21.90
N ILE A 292 15.27 2.33 22.45
CA ILE A 292 14.85 3.72 22.56
C ILE A 292 15.01 4.40 21.21
N ASN A 293 13.89 4.91 20.69
CA ASN A 293 13.81 5.52 19.36
C ASN A 293 13.64 7.04 19.48
N LYS A 294 14.47 7.80 18.75
CA LYS A 294 14.25 9.24 18.56
C LYS A 294 13.45 9.46 17.28
N ILE A 295 12.30 10.13 17.40
CA ILE A 295 11.43 10.48 16.29
C ILE A 295 11.23 12.00 16.35
N ASN A 296 11.76 12.71 15.35
CA ASN A 296 11.92 14.16 15.38
C ASN A 296 12.68 14.58 16.66
N ASP A 297 12.14 15.51 17.45
CA ASP A 297 12.77 15.99 18.69
C ASP A 297 12.38 15.21 19.95
N LYS A 298 11.55 14.18 19.81
CA LYS A 298 11.00 13.41 20.91
C LYS A 298 11.57 11.99 20.95
N THR A 299 11.66 11.44 22.14
CA THR A 299 12.22 10.10 22.38
C THR A 299 11.13 9.19 22.93
N TYR A 300 11.02 8.00 22.34
CA TYR A 300 9.97 7.02 22.60
C TYR A 300 10.58 5.64 22.84
N LEU A 301 9.83 4.80 23.53
CA LEU A 301 10.01 3.37 23.57
C LEU A 301 8.68 2.75 23.12
N PHE A 302 8.73 1.61 22.43
CA PHE A 302 7.55 0.92 21.90
C PHE A 302 7.47 -0.47 22.52
N ASN A 303 6.26 -0.99 22.68
CA ASN A 303 6.04 -2.38 23.07
C ASN A 303 6.04 -3.32 21.85
N ASN A 304 5.86 -4.62 22.09
CA ASN A 304 5.82 -5.65 21.05
C ASN A 304 4.55 -5.62 20.17
N LEU A 305 3.55 -4.81 20.55
CA LEU A 305 2.31 -4.62 19.81
C LEU A 305 2.35 -3.38 18.91
N GLY A 306 3.43 -2.59 18.98
CA GLY A 306 3.65 -1.42 18.15
C GLY A 306 3.19 -0.09 18.75
N ASN A 307 2.83 -0.07 20.05
CA ASN A 307 2.32 1.11 20.74
C ASN A 307 3.42 1.79 21.55
N PRO A 308 3.42 3.13 21.64
CA PRO A 308 4.39 3.85 22.45
C PRO A 308 4.12 3.63 23.95
N VAL A 309 5.13 3.20 24.68
CA VAL A 309 5.02 2.97 26.12
C VAL A 309 5.05 4.29 26.89
N TYR A 310 4.40 4.30 28.05
CA TYR A 310 4.36 5.42 28.98
C TYR A 310 4.75 4.94 30.39
N GLY A 311 4.79 5.87 31.34
CA GLY A 311 5.09 5.53 32.72
C GLY A 311 6.56 5.21 32.98
N LEU A 312 6.80 4.60 34.14
CA LEU A 312 8.12 4.20 34.62
C LEU A 312 8.54 2.88 33.98
N GLN A 313 9.73 2.84 33.39
CA GLN A 313 10.23 1.70 32.63
C GLN A 313 11.57 1.25 33.20
N LYS A 314 11.68 -0.06 33.47
CA LYS A 314 12.95 -0.73 33.77
C LYS A 314 13.69 -0.99 32.45
N VAL A 315 14.84 -0.35 32.26
CA VAL A 315 15.58 -0.45 30.99
C VAL A 315 17.01 -0.94 31.24
N MET A 316 17.39 -1.99 30.53
CA MET A 316 18.75 -2.54 30.52
C MET A 316 19.72 -1.58 29.82
N ILE A 317 20.92 -1.42 30.37
CA ILE A 317 21.94 -0.53 29.83
C ILE A 317 22.82 -1.30 28.84
N GLY A 318 22.71 -0.96 27.55
CA GLY A 318 23.41 -1.67 26.49
C GLY A 318 23.10 -3.17 26.50
N ASN A 319 24.13 -4.00 26.40
CA ASN A 319 24.04 -5.47 26.43
C ASN A 319 24.45 -6.05 27.80
N THR A 320 24.33 -5.27 28.88
CA THR A 320 24.74 -5.67 30.23
C THR A 320 23.54 -6.16 31.05
N SER A 321 23.80 -6.77 32.21
CA SER A 321 22.77 -7.06 33.22
C SER A 321 22.40 -5.85 34.08
N GLU A 322 23.03 -4.69 33.85
CA GLU A 322 22.71 -3.46 34.57
C GLU A 322 21.43 -2.84 34.02
N TYR A 323 20.61 -2.27 34.91
CA TYR A 323 19.40 -1.55 34.55
C TYR A 323 19.27 -0.25 35.31
N THR A 324 18.41 0.63 34.80
CA THR A 324 17.99 1.83 35.52
C THR A 324 16.58 2.23 35.09
N ALA A 325 16.00 3.21 35.79
CA ALA A 325 14.71 3.76 35.42
C ALA A 325 14.82 4.69 34.21
N PHE A 326 13.85 4.62 33.31
CA PHE A 326 13.48 5.68 32.38
C PHE A 326 12.02 6.02 32.61
N TYR A 327 11.62 7.26 32.36
CA TYR A 327 10.21 7.67 32.49
C TYR A 327 9.72 8.26 31.19
N PHE A 328 8.63 7.70 30.65
CA PHE A 328 8.04 8.09 29.37
C PHE A 328 6.76 8.93 29.53
N GLY A 329 6.61 9.62 30.67
CA GLY A 329 5.47 10.52 30.89
C GLY A 329 4.16 9.76 31.07
N ASP A 330 3.06 10.42 30.70
CA ASP A 330 1.71 9.85 30.71
C ASP A 330 1.35 9.22 29.35
N LYS A 331 0.24 8.47 29.30
CA LYS A 331 -0.25 7.82 28.06
C LYS A 331 -0.51 8.81 26.92
N LYS A 332 -0.81 10.08 27.23
CA LYS A 332 -1.08 11.12 26.23
C LYS A 332 0.20 11.55 25.51
N THR A 333 1.33 11.57 26.22
CA THR A 333 2.59 12.05 25.67
C THR A 333 3.51 10.91 25.26
N SER A 334 3.59 9.84 26.05
CA SER A 334 4.46 8.66 25.84
C SER A 334 5.89 9.03 25.42
N THR A 335 6.44 10.06 26.04
CA THR A 335 7.75 10.63 25.67
C THR A 335 8.69 10.66 26.85
N MET A 336 9.96 10.35 26.58
CA MET A 336 11.01 10.31 27.59
C MET A 336 11.16 11.67 28.28
N GLN A 337 11.04 11.66 29.60
CA GLN A 337 11.18 12.83 30.46
C GLN A 337 12.62 12.96 30.98
N LYS A 338 12.98 14.19 31.37
CA LYS A 338 14.31 14.56 31.87
C LYS A 338 14.16 15.49 33.07
N GLY A 339 15.21 15.60 33.87
CA GLY A 339 15.22 16.43 35.07
C GLY A 339 14.42 15.84 36.23
N ARG A 340 14.00 16.69 37.17
CA ARG A 340 13.27 16.30 38.37
C ARG A 340 11.78 16.16 38.08
N VAL A 341 11.21 14.98 38.29
CA VAL A 341 9.82 14.64 37.92
C VAL A 341 9.15 13.85 39.04
N LYS A 342 7.83 14.01 39.22
CA LYS A 342 7.02 13.13 40.07
C LYS A 342 6.52 11.95 39.24
N VAL A 343 6.69 10.74 39.75
CA VAL A 343 6.38 9.50 39.03
C VAL A 343 5.47 8.64 39.91
N ILE A 344 4.44 8.08 39.28
CA ILE A 344 3.62 7.01 39.86
C ILE A 344 4.33 5.69 39.57
N GLU A 345 4.67 4.95 40.62
CA GLU A 345 5.31 3.63 40.56
C GLU A 345 4.28 2.51 40.38
N GLY A 346 4.73 1.26 40.20
CA GLY A 346 3.83 0.15 39.86
C GLY A 346 2.85 -0.29 40.96
N ASP A 347 3.10 0.09 42.21
CA ASP A 347 2.15 -0.06 43.30
C ASP A 347 1.16 1.12 43.43
N GLY A 348 1.22 2.10 42.52
CA GLY A 348 0.42 3.31 42.53
C GLY A 348 0.94 4.40 43.47
N SER A 349 2.05 4.18 44.17
CA SER A 349 2.66 5.21 45.02
C SER A 349 3.34 6.31 44.19
N GLU A 350 3.40 7.53 44.73
CA GLU A 350 4.09 8.64 44.09
C GLU A 350 5.48 8.84 44.71
N ALA A 351 6.52 8.86 43.87
CA ALA A 351 7.88 9.18 44.28
C ALA A 351 8.50 10.27 43.38
N THR A 352 9.45 11.02 43.95
CA THR A 352 10.22 12.01 43.18
C THR A 352 11.41 11.33 42.53
N TYR A 353 11.61 11.61 41.24
CA TYR A 353 12.73 11.13 40.47
C TYR A 353 13.60 12.26 39.92
N TYR A 354 14.84 11.93 39.55
CA TYR A 354 15.68 12.73 38.68
C TYR A 354 16.21 11.89 37.53
N PHE A 355 15.92 12.32 36.29
CA PHE A 355 16.42 11.71 35.07
C PHE A 355 17.49 12.61 34.43
N SER A 356 18.62 12.03 34.05
CA SER A 356 19.72 12.74 33.38
C SER A 356 19.34 13.24 31.99
N ASP A 357 20.23 13.98 31.32
CA ASP A 357 20.01 14.45 29.93
C ASP A 357 19.85 13.31 28.93
N SER A 358 20.38 12.13 29.27
CA SER A 358 20.20 10.88 28.52
C SER A 358 18.87 10.17 28.80
N GLY A 359 18.07 10.67 29.74
CA GLY A 359 16.83 10.04 30.22
C GLY A 359 17.05 8.96 31.28
N ARG A 360 18.30 8.53 31.50
CA ARG A 360 18.63 7.53 32.54
C ARG A 360 18.33 8.09 33.93
N GLY A 361 17.74 7.26 34.78
CA GLY A 361 17.59 7.50 36.22
C GLY A 361 18.94 7.77 36.85
N TYR A 362 19.05 8.91 37.52
CA TYR A 362 20.31 9.36 38.10
C TYR A 362 20.65 8.61 39.39
N THR A 363 21.90 8.21 39.54
CA THR A 363 22.44 7.62 40.78
C THR A 363 23.52 8.53 41.34
N GLY A 364 23.37 8.96 42.59
CA GLY A 364 24.27 9.87 43.28
C GLY A 364 23.60 11.18 43.71
N VAL A 365 24.41 12.20 43.98
CA VAL A 365 23.93 13.50 44.48
C VAL A 365 23.67 14.46 43.33
N LYS A 366 22.46 15.02 43.26
CA LYS A 366 22.07 16.08 42.30
C LYS A 366 21.28 17.16 43.02
N ASP A 367 21.68 18.42 42.82
CA ASP A 367 21.03 19.61 43.40
C ASP A 367 20.83 19.51 44.93
N SER A 368 21.80 18.87 45.60
CA SER A 368 21.82 18.57 47.05
C SER A 368 20.88 17.45 47.51
N TYR A 369 20.25 16.71 46.62
CA TYR A 369 19.42 15.54 46.92
C TYR A 369 20.09 14.24 46.46
N LEU A 370 19.83 13.15 47.17
CA LEU A 370 20.37 11.83 46.84
C LEU A 370 19.38 11.02 46.00
N TYR A 371 19.85 10.44 44.91
CA TYR A 371 19.06 9.60 44.03
C TYR A 371 19.71 8.23 43.81
N TYR A 372 18.89 7.20 43.63
CA TYR A 372 19.32 5.87 43.21
C TYR A 372 18.40 5.34 42.11
N MET A 373 18.97 4.98 40.95
CA MET A 373 18.20 4.66 39.74
C MET A 373 17.15 5.72 39.40
N GLY A 374 17.43 6.97 39.71
CA GLY A 374 16.53 8.10 39.56
C GLY A 374 15.64 8.36 40.75
N LYS A 375 15.32 7.39 41.63
CA LYS A 375 14.40 7.57 42.77
C LYS A 375 15.05 8.35 43.92
N LEU A 376 14.37 9.36 44.44
CA LEU A 376 14.81 10.16 45.58
C LEU A 376 14.93 9.29 46.84
N GLN A 377 16.09 9.35 47.49
CA GLN A 377 16.38 8.59 48.70
C GLN A 377 16.22 9.49 49.92
N CYS A 378 15.39 9.09 50.88
CA CYS A 378 15.08 9.85 52.09
C CYS A 378 15.41 9.03 53.34
N ALA A 379 15.70 9.74 54.44
CA ALA A 379 15.70 9.12 55.76
C ALA A 379 14.26 8.79 56.17
N ASP A 380 14.07 7.67 56.86
CA ASP A 380 12.76 7.28 57.38
C ASP A 380 12.16 8.36 58.29
N GLU A 381 10.83 8.48 58.27
CA GLU A 381 10.13 9.42 59.14
C GLU A 381 10.48 9.16 60.61
N GLY A 382 10.75 10.25 61.35
CA GLY A 382 11.16 10.19 62.76
C GLY A 382 12.67 10.11 63.00
N THR A 383 13.48 9.61 62.04
CA THR A 383 14.94 9.45 62.23
C THR A 383 15.74 10.75 62.13
N LYS A 384 15.18 11.78 61.49
CA LYS A 384 15.81 13.07 61.10
C LYS A 384 16.92 12.93 60.04
N TYR A 385 17.88 12.04 60.25
CA TYR A 385 18.99 11.76 59.35
C TYR A 385 19.31 10.28 59.30
N GLU A 386 19.69 9.80 58.11
CA GLU A 386 20.05 8.40 57.88
C GLU A 386 21.21 8.31 56.89
N ALA A 387 22.08 7.31 57.09
CA ALA A 387 23.14 6.96 56.17
C ALA A 387 22.63 5.92 55.15
N ILE A 388 22.77 6.19 53.85
CA ILE A 388 22.32 5.32 52.75
C ILE A 388 23.50 4.96 51.86
N ALA A 389 23.72 3.66 51.64
CA ALA A 389 24.86 3.10 50.91
C ALA A 389 24.55 2.95 49.41
N ILE A 390 24.99 3.91 48.58
CA ILE A 390 24.70 3.90 47.14
C ILE A 390 25.75 3.08 46.37
N PRO A 391 25.35 1.97 45.71
CA PRO A 391 26.24 1.24 44.83
C PRO A 391 26.42 1.97 43.50
N THR A 392 27.63 1.95 42.97
CA THR A 392 28.00 2.48 41.64
C THR A 392 29.11 1.61 41.07
N GLY A 393 28.76 0.73 40.12
CA GLY A 393 29.65 -0.32 39.64
C GLY A 393 30.08 -1.24 40.78
N SER A 394 31.39 -1.44 40.94
CA SER A 394 31.97 -2.25 42.03
C SER A 394 32.21 -1.48 43.34
N THR A 395 31.84 -0.19 43.38
CA THR A 395 32.08 0.69 44.54
C THR A 395 30.78 1.05 45.23
N THR A 396 30.84 1.27 46.54
CA THR A 396 29.71 1.75 47.34
C THR A 396 30.12 3.04 48.05
N THR A 397 29.31 4.08 47.92
CA THR A 397 29.50 5.33 48.68
C THR A 397 28.30 5.56 49.58
N THR A 398 28.54 5.70 50.88
CA THR A 398 27.49 6.01 51.85
C THR A 398 27.30 7.51 51.98
N TYR A 399 26.07 8.00 51.89
CA TYR A 399 25.70 9.40 52.03
C TYR A 399 24.74 9.59 53.20
N VAL A 400 24.79 10.75 53.85
CA VAL A 400 23.87 11.07 54.95
C VAL A 400 22.80 12.04 54.47
N VAL A 401 21.55 11.62 54.51
CA VAL A 401 20.39 12.40 54.05
C VAL A 401 19.43 12.70 55.19
N ASN A 402 18.64 13.76 55.05
CA ASN A 402 17.52 14.02 55.95
C ASN A 402 16.20 13.40 55.41
N THR A 403 15.09 13.60 56.13
CA THR A 403 13.75 13.09 55.75
C THR A 403 13.20 13.68 54.44
N SER A 404 13.79 14.75 53.91
CA SER A 404 13.46 15.31 52.58
C SER A 404 14.39 14.80 51.46
N GLY A 405 15.35 13.93 51.80
CA GLY A 405 16.38 13.41 50.90
C GLY A 405 17.55 14.37 50.63
N LYS A 406 17.63 15.49 51.37
CA LYS A 406 18.73 16.46 51.24
C LYS A 406 19.99 15.90 51.90
N VAL A 407 21.09 15.92 51.16
CA VAL A 407 22.40 15.43 51.58
C VAL A 407 23.08 16.43 52.52
N SER A 408 23.57 15.94 53.65
CA SER A 408 24.42 16.70 54.57
C SER A 408 25.84 16.76 54.04
N LYS A 409 26.41 17.97 53.90
CA LYS A 409 27.75 18.19 53.31
C LYS A 409 28.62 19.02 54.24
N ASN A 410 29.87 18.60 54.40
CA ASN A 410 30.90 19.28 55.21
C ASN A 410 30.40 19.66 56.61
N THR A 411 29.70 18.73 57.26
CA THR A 411 29.04 18.99 58.54
C THR A 411 28.96 17.73 59.39
N THR A 412 28.60 17.91 60.66
CA THR A 412 28.21 16.83 61.57
C THR A 412 26.74 16.98 61.91
N VAL A 413 25.96 15.93 61.65
CA VAL A 413 24.53 15.86 61.98
C VAL A 413 24.26 14.71 62.94
N LYS A 414 23.10 14.71 63.60
CA LYS A 414 22.66 13.63 64.49
C LYS A 414 21.28 13.15 64.11
N ASN A 415 21.08 11.83 64.11
CA ASN A 415 19.74 11.26 64.02
C ASN A 415 18.94 11.47 65.32
N SER A 416 17.71 10.97 65.37
CA SER A 416 16.83 11.00 66.54
C SER A 416 17.42 10.33 67.77
N ASP A 417 18.22 9.28 67.56
CA ASP A 417 18.77 8.42 68.61
C ASP A 417 20.11 8.96 69.14
N GLY A 418 20.61 10.06 68.57
CA GLY A 418 21.82 10.74 68.99
C GLY A 418 23.10 10.30 68.28
N VAL A 419 23.02 9.33 67.37
CA VAL A 419 24.13 8.85 66.53
C VAL A 419 24.66 10.00 65.69
N LYS A 420 25.96 10.28 65.78
CA LYS A 420 26.61 11.36 65.04
C LYS A 420 27.14 10.87 63.70
N TYR A 421 26.79 11.58 62.62
CA TYR A 421 27.37 11.37 61.31
C TYR A 421 28.23 12.55 60.90
N LYS A 422 29.53 12.32 60.64
CA LYS A 422 30.43 13.32 60.06
C LYS A 422 30.52 13.12 58.54
N THR A 423 30.28 14.18 57.77
CA THR A 423 30.20 14.13 56.30
C THR A 423 31.29 14.95 55.61
N GLY A 424 31.73 14.47 54.45
CA GLY A 424 32.67 15.18 53.58
C GLY A 424 32.00 16.25 52.71
N SER A 425 32.80 16.94 51.89
CA SER A 425 32.33 18.01 50.98
C SER A 425 31.31 17.51 49.94
N ASN A 426 31.43 16.25 49.51
CA ASN A 426 30.50 15.61 48.57
C ASN A 426 29.30 14.96 49.29
N GLY A 427 29.27 15.03 50.62
CA GLY A 427 28.23 14.44 51.48
C GLY A 427 28.41 12.97 51.81
N ASN A 428 29.54 12.39 51.40
CA ASN A 428 29.93 11.03 51.77
C ASN A 428 30.19 10.94 53.28
N LEU A 429 29.78 9.83 53.89
CA LEU A 429 30.01 9.53 55.30
C LEU A 429 31.51 9.31 55.54
N LEU A 430 32.05 10.02 56.53
CA LEU A 430 33.45 9.91 56.95
C LEU A 430 33.57 9.17 58.29
N LYS A 431 32.65 9.43 59.22
CA LYS A 431 32.65 8.85 60.57
C LYS A 431 31.25 8.67 61.13
N VAL A 432 31.09 7.64 61.95
CA VAL A 432 29.92 7.42 62.83
C VAL A 432 30.41 7.42 64.27
N ASP A 433 29.83 8.28 65.11
CA ASP A 433 30.25 8.48 66.51
C ASP A 433 31.77 8.61 66.71
N ASP A 434 32.38 9.38 65.80
CA ASP A 434 33.82 9.67 65.73
C ASP A 434 34.74 8.48 65.33
N GLU A 435 34.17 7.32 65.03
CA GLU A 435 34.83 6.11 64.52
C GLU A 435 34.69 5.94 62.98
N ASN A 436 35.50 5.05 62.39
CA ASN A 436 35.42 4.77 60.96
C ASN A 436 34.18 3.91 60.64
N PRO A 437 33.40 4.23 59.60
CA PRO A 437 32.16 3.55 59.29
C PRO A 437 32.40 2.09 58.87
N SER A 438 31.70 1.15 59.49
CA SER A 438 31.80 -0.30 59.26
C SER A 438 30.67 -0.86 58.37
N GLY A 439 30.43 -0.24 57.20
CA GLY A 439 29.35 -0.67 56.30
C GLY A 439 27.94 -0.20 56.69
N GLU A 440 27.86 0.88 57.48
CA GLU A 440 26.68 1.31 58.24
C GLU A 440 25.59 2.08 57.46
N GLY A 441 25.46 1.82 56.15
CA GLY A 441 24.41 2.47 55.35
C GLY A 441 23.24 1.55 55.07
N ARG A 442 22.01 2.06 55.18
CA ARG A 442 20.82 1.38 54.67
C ARG A 442 20.96 1.17 53.15
N THR A 443 20.52 0.02 52.66
CA THR A 443 20.39 -0.24 51.21
C THR A 443 19.42 0.76 50.59
N PRO A 444 19.73 1.38 49.44
CA PRO A 444 18.83 2.31 48.79
C PRO A 444 17.55 1.60 48.36
N THR A 445 16.47 2.37 48.35
CA THR A 445 15.17 1.90 47.91
C THR A 445 15.14 1.94 46.39
N GLU A 446 14.92 0.78 45.77
CA GLU A 446 14.73 0.70 44.32
C GLU A 446 13.36 1.23 43.89
N PRO A 447 13.22 1.58 42.60
CA PRO A 447 11.92 1.79 41.99
C PRO A 447 11.02 0.54 42.09
N ILE A 448 9.72 0.76 42.29
CA ILE A 448 8.71 -0.29 42.21
C ILE A 448 8.22 -0.35 40.76
N TRP A 449 8.54 -1.47 40.11
CA TRP A 449 8.23 -1.72 38.70
C TRP A 449 6.80 -2.25 38.53
N ASN A 450 6.24 -2.03 37.34
CA ASN A 450 4.99 -2.67 36.90
C ASN A 450 5.18 -4.17 36.65
#